data_AF-A0A9N8EP97-F1
#
_entry.id   AF-A0A9N8EP97-F1
#
_cell.length_a   1.000
_cell.length_b   1.000
_cell.length_c   1.000
_cell.angle_alpha   90.00
_cell.angle_beta   90.00
_cell.angle_gamma   90.00
#
_symmetry.space_group_name_H-M   'P 1'
#
loop_
_entity.id
_entity.type
_entity.pdbx_description
1 polymer ?
#
loop_
_entity_poly.entity_id
_entity_poly.type
_entity_poly.pdbx_seq_one_letter_code
_entity_poly.pdbx_strand_id
1 'polypeptide(L)'
;MPLPGDQTNSTIAYFILMPIVFLPILYVGWVALVITRGGLLPQSGRTREIALFFFRIFLVLVIMWLPTLISLMVGIASHWVFYFVGIWAHLTGSVTSIFSLCKSDIRQATMALLCCQVRQVNGEFDNSMNGTSRRQRISQDHNVLHNNRCSSGSTSKRWSSLWLRFSRKATLPEEEPTIDNGEGVGTLEDGAMETKICNGNDADGEDGNATKSERVGSG
;
A
#
# COMPACT_ATOMS: atom_id res chain seq x y z
N MET A 1 -17.83 19.79 -42.83
CA MET A 1 -19.13 19.09 -42.96
C MET A 1 -18.94 17.70 -42.40
N PRO A 2 -19.62 17.32 -41.30
CA PRO A 2 -19.65 15.93 -40.86
C PRO A 2 -20.33 15.08 -41.93
N LEU A 3 -19.80 13.90 -42.25
CA LEU A 3 -20.46 12.99 -43.18
C LEU A 3 -21.71 12.41 -42.48
N PRO A 4 -22.83 12.25 -43.20
CA PRO A 4 -24.10 11.78 -42.62
C PRO A 4 -24.07 10.36 -42.03
N GLY A 5 -22.93 9.66 -42.03
CA GLY A 5 -22.74 8.36 -41.39
C GLY A 5 -21.98 8.37 -40.05
N ASP A 6 -21.43 9.51 -39.62
CA ASP A 6 -20.49 9.53 -38.48
C ASP A 6 -21.19 9.55 -37.10
N GLN A 7 -22.44 10.02 -37.03
CA GLN A 7 -23.14 10.23 -35.75
C GLN A 7 -23.57 8.93 -35.05
N THR A 8 -23.89 7.88 -35.81
CA THR A 8 -24.28 6.58 -35.23
C THR A 8 -23.09 5.90 -34.55
N ASN A 9 -21.92 5.95 -35.20
CA ASN A 9 -20.69 5.36 -34.68
C ASN A 9 -20.21 6.05 -33.41
N SER A 10 -20.26 7.40 -33.36
CA SER A 10 -19.86 8.15 -32.15
C SER A 10 -20.78 7.88 -30.96
N THR A 11 -22.07 7.69 -31.21
CA THR A 11 -23.06 7.42 -30.16
C THR A 11 -22.87 6.02 -29.56
N ILE A 12 -22.64 5.00 -30.40
CA ILE A 12 -22.38 3.63 -29.92
C ILE A 12 -21.08 3.56 -29.12
N ALA A 13 -20.01 4.19 -29.60
CA ALA A 13 -18.74 4.26 -28.87
C ALA A 13 -18.91 4.91 -27.50
N TYR A 14 -19.73 5.96 -27.40
CA TYR A 14 -20.03 6.64 -26.14
C TYR A 14 -20.73 5.71 -25.13
N PHE A 15 -21.73 4.95 -25.55
CA PHE A 15 -22.43 4.00 -24.67
C PHE A 15 -21.54 2.86 -24.17
N ILE A 16 -20.56 2.43 -24.96
CA ILE A 16 -19.60 1.39 -24.55
C ILE A 16 -18.53 1.97 -23.62
N LEU A 17 -18.06 3.20 -23.91
CA LEU A 17 -16.96 3.81 -23.17
C LEU A 17 -17.40 4.34 -21.79
N MET A 18 -18.64 4.82 -21.66
CA MET A 18 -19.23 5.29 -20.40
C MET A 18 -19.10 4.28 -19.25
N PRO A 19 -19.61 3.03 -19.36
CA PRO A 19 -19.52 2.06 -18.26
C PRO A 19 -18.06 1.68 -17.97
N ILE A 20 -17.20 1.57 -18.98
CA ILE A 20 -15.77 1.24 -18.78
C ILE A 20 -15.08 2.30 -17.90
N VAL A 21 -15.43 3.58 -18.07
CA VAL A 21 -14.87 4.68 -17.27
C VAL A 21 -15.55 4.79 -15.90
N PHE A 22 -16.86 4.60 -15.82
CA PHE A 22 -17.62 4.77 -14.57
C PHE A 22 -17.50 3.59 -13.61
N LEU A 23 -17.40 2.36 -14.11
CA LEU A 23 -17.30 1.15 -13.29
C LEU A 23 -16.13 1.20 -12.29
N PRO A 24 -14.89 1.55 -12.68
CA PRO A 24 -13.78 1.65 -11.71
C PRO A 24 -13.99 2.78 -10.71
N ILE A 25 -14.59 3.91 -11.12
CA ILE A 25 -14.88 5.03 -10.22
C ILE A 25 -15.90 4.61 -9.16
N LEU A 26 -16.97 3.97 -9.60
CA LEU A 26 -18.05 3.50 -8.72
C LEU A 26 -17.54 2.39 -7.78
N TYR A 27 -16.74 1.46 -8.29
CA TYR A 27 -16.12 0.40 -7.51
C TYR A 27 -15.20 0.95 -6.43
N VAL A 28 -14.28 1.86 -6.77
CA VAL A 28 -13.36 2.44 -5.78
C VAL A 28 -14.11 3.30 -4.76
N GLY A 29 -15.11 4.08 -5.20
CA GLY A 29 -15.99 4.83 -4.31
C GLY A 29 -16.74 3.91 -3.33
N TRP A 30 -17.29 2.80 -3.82
CA TRP A 30 -17.95 1.78 -3.00
C TRP A 30 -16.98 1.17 -1.98
N VAL A 31 -15.80 0.73 -2.40
CA VAL A 31 -14.78 0.17 -1.51
C VAL A 31 -14.36 1.20 -0.45
N ALA A 32 -14.17 2.46 -0.83
CA ALA A 32 -13.86 3.53 0.12
C ALA A 32 -14.99 3.74 1.15
N LEU A 33 -16.25 3.69 0.73
CA LEU A 33 -17.39 3.76 1.64
C LEU A 33 -17.46 2.57 2.61
N VAL A 34 -17.24 1.35 2.12
CA VAL A 34 -17.21 0.15 2.96
C VAL A 34 -16.08 0.24 4.00
N ILE A 35 -14.88 0.65 3.57
CA ILE A 35 -13.72 0.80 4.45
C ILE A 35 -13.96 1.88 5.52
N THR A 36 -14.53 3.03 5.12
CA THR A 36 -14.80 4.14 6.05
C THR A 36 -15.91 3.83 7.04
N ARG A 37 -16.98 3.14 6.61
CA ARG A 37 -18.09 2.77 7.52
C ARG A 37 -17.75 1.59 8.43
N GLY A 38 -16.99 0.62 7.95
CA GLY A 38 -16.70 -0.59 8.72
C GLY A 38 -15.52 -0.46 9.68
N GLY A 39 -14.85 0.70 9.76
CA GLY A 39 -13.70 0.88 10.66
C GLY A 39 -12.54 -0.09 10.39
N LEU A 40 -12.52 -0.73 9.21
CA LEU A 40 -11.55 -1.78 8.84
C LEU A 40 -10.13 -1.23 8.58
N LEU A 41 -9.93 0.07 8.70
CA LEU A 41 -8.59 0.65 8.70
C LEU A 41 -7.93 0.36 10.06
N PRO A 42 -6.93 -0.54 10.12
CA PRO A 42 -6.18 -0.73 11.35
C PRO A 42 -5.65 0.63 11.82
N GLN A 43 -5.93 0.96 13.08
CA GLN A 43 -5.75 2.30 13.65
C GLN A 43 -4.29 2.77 13.57
N SER A 44 -3.33 1.83 13.47
CA SER A 44 -1.92 2.09 13.21
C SER A 44 -1.30 0.99 12.34
N GLY A 45 -0.53 1.36 11.30
CA GLY A 45 0.22 0.40 10.49
C GLY A 45 0.60 0.87 9.08
N ARG A 46 1.56 0.15 8.47
CA ARG A 46 2.03 0.34 7.08
C ARG A 46 0.91 0.22 6.03
N THR A 47 -0.13 -0.55 6.32
CA THR A 47 -1.28 -0.74 5.41
C THR A 47 -2.10 0.54 5.22
N ARG A 48 -2.23 1.39 6.25
CA ARG A 48 -2.92 2.68 6.15
C ARG A 48 -2.21 3.62 5.18
N GLU A 49 -0.89 3.62 5.17
CA GLU A 49 -0.10 4.44 4.26
C GLU A 49 -0.32 4.03 2.79
N ILE A 50 -0.41 2.72 2.53
CA ILE A 50 -0.69 2.19 1.19
C ILE A 50 -2.11 2.55 0.74
N ALA A 51 -3.11 2.40 1.62
CA ALA A 51 -4.49 2.75 1.30
C ALA A 51 -4.65 4.25 1.00
N LEU A 52 -4.04 5.12 1.80
CA LEU A 52 -4.04 6.57 1.57
C LEU A 52 -3.34 6.94 0.26
N PHE A 53 -2.28 6.22 -0.11
CA PHE A 53 -1.60 6.42 -1.39
C PHE A 53 -2.51 6.09 -2.59
N PHE A 54 -3.17 4.93 -2.58
CA PHE A 54 -4.14 4.57 -3.63
C PHE A 54 -5.31 5.53 -3.68
N PHE A 55 -5.83 5.96 -2.53
CA PHE A 55 -6.88 6.96 -2.46
C PHE A 55 -6.45 8.30 -3.08
N ARG A 56 -5.20 8.72 -2.85
CA ARG A 56 -4.66 9.95 -3.45
C ARG A 56 -4.56 9.84 -4.98
N ILE A 57 -4.11 8.70 -5.50
CA ILE A 57 -4.10 8.43 -6.96
C ILE A 57 -5.51 8.46 -7.52
N PHE A 58 -6.46 7.83 -6.82
CA PHE A 58 -7.86 7.82 -7.23
C PHE A 58 -8.46 9.23 -7.29
N LEU A 59 -8.20 10.07 -6.28
CA LEU A 59 -8.64 11.46 -6.30
C LEU A 59 -8.07 12.23 -7.50
N VAL A 60 -6.78 12.04 -7.82
CA VAL A 60 -6.17 12.65 -9.01
C VAL A 60 -6.88 12.21 -10.28
N LEU A 61 -7.20 10.91 -10.40
CA LEU A 61 -7.95 10.38 -11.54
C LEU A 61 -9.32 11.07 -11.67
N VAL A 62 -10.09 11.13 -10.58
CA VAL A 62 -11.43 11.76 -10.60
C VAL A 62 -11.35 13.24 -10.96
N ILE A 63 -10.42 14.00 -10.35
CA ILE A 63 -10.25 15.43 -10.60
C ILE A 63 -9.81 15.70 -12.04
N MET A 64 -8.93 14.87 -12.60
CA MET A 64 -8.44 15.04 -13.97
C MET A 64 -9.50 14.66 -15.02
N TRP A 65 -10.35 13.67 -14.72
CA TRP A 65 -11.38 13.20 -15.65
C TRP A 65 -12.70 13.96 -15.58
N LEU A 66 -13.04 14.56 -14.44
CA LEU A 66 -14.29 15.31 -14.25
C LEU A 66 -14.51 16.43 -15.29
N PRO A 67 -13.53 17.30 -15.60
CA PRO A 67 -13.69 18.33 -16.62
C PRO A 67 -14.01 17.76 -18.00
N THR A 68 -13.42 16.61 -18.34
CA THR A 68 -13.68 15.89 -19.59
C THR A 68 -15.09 15.36 -19.68
N LEU A 69 -15.57 14.74 -18.60
CA LEU A 69 -16.94 14.25 -18.52
C LEU A 69 -17.95 15.41 -18.61
N ILE A 70 -17.72 16.51 -17.90
CA ILE A 70 -18.58 17.69 -17.93
C ILE A 70 -18.59 18.31 -19.33
N SER A 71 -17.43 18.50 -19.95
CA SER A 71 -17.33 19.04 -21.31
C SER A 71 -18.07 18.18 -22.33
N LEU A 72 -18.06 16.87 -22.15
CA LEU A 72 -18.74 15.93 -23.01
C LEU A 72 -20.27 15.94 -22.79
N MET A 73 -20.73 16.06 -21.54
CA MET A 73 -22.17 16.15 -21.22
C MET A 73 -22.80 17.44 -21.73
N VAL A 74 -22.08 18.57 -21.60
CA VAL A 74 -22.62 19.88 -21.96
C VAL A 74 -22.74 20.04 -23.48
N GLY A 75 -21.95 19.30 -24.27
CA GLY A 75 -22.07 19.27 -25.74
C GLY A 75 -21.80 20.59 -26.48
N ILE A 76 -21.52 21.69 -25.76
CA ILE A 76 -21.45 23.07 -26.29
C ILE A 76 -20.07 23.71 -26.04
N ALA A 77 -19.05 22.92 -25.73
CA ALA A 77 -17.71 23.46 -25.51
C ALA A 77 -17.12 24.01 -26.82
N SER A 78 -16.57 25.22 -26.77
CA SER A 78 -15.79 25.78 -27.88
C SER A 78 -14.61 24.86 -28.23
N HIS A 79 -14.14 24.90 -29.48
CA HIS A 79 -13.01 24.07 -29.93
C HIS A 79 -11.76 24.23 -29.04
N TRP A 80 -11.53 25.43 -28.51
CA TRP A 80 -10.46 25.70 -27.56
C TRP A 80 -10.65 24.95 -26.24
N VAL A 81 -11.87 24.93 -25.70
CA VAL A 81 -12.17 24.21 -24.45
C VAL A 81 -11.93 22.71 -24.63
N PHE A 82 -12.36 22.11 -25.75
CA PHE A 82 -12.07 20.70 -26.04
C PHE A 82 -10.56 20.40 -26.10
N TYR A 83 -9.77 21.29 -26.70
CA TYR A 83 -8.32 21.15 -26.76
C TYR A 83 -7.68 21.18 -25.36
N PHE A 84 -8.05 22.16 -24.53
CA PHE A 84 -7.53 22.27 -23.17
C PHE A 84 -7.93 21.07 -22.30
N VAL A 85 -9.18 20.64 -22.39
CA VAL A 85 -9.70 19.47 -21.66
C VAL A 85 -9.01 18.19 -22.11
N GLY A 86 -8.71 18.05 -23.41
CA GLY A 86 -7.92 16.94 -23.94
C GLY A 86 -6.50 16.89 -23.37
N ILE A 87 -5.78 18.02 -23.41
CA ILE A 87 -4.44 18.12 -22.80
C ILE A 87 -4.50 17.80 -21.31
N TRP A 88 -5.48 18.36 -20.61
CA TRP A 88 -5.68 18.15 -19.17
C TRP A 88 -5.85 16.66 -18.84
N ALA A 89 -6.70 15.94 -19.59
CA ALA A 89 -6.89 14.51 -19.41
C ALA A 89 -5.59 13.71 -19.64
N HIS A 90 -4.77 14.09 -20.63
CA HIS A 90 -3.50 13.43 -20.91
C HIS A 90 -2.43 13.67 -19.84
N LEU A 91 -2.47 14.80 -19.11
CA LEU A 91 -1.56 15.08 -18.00
C LEU A 91 -1.77 14.14 -16.80
N THR A 92 -2.87 13.38 -16.74
CA THR A 92 -3.15 12.41 -15.69
C THR A 92 -1.99 11.44 -15.46
N GLY A 93 -1.35 10.96 -16.53
CA GLY A 93 -0.20 10.04 -16.43
C GLY A 93 1.01 10.70 -15.77
N SER A 94 1.33 11.93 -16.19
CA SER A 94 2.43 12.72 -15.61
C SER A 94 2.18 13.03 -14.14
N VAL A 95 0.96 13.46 -13.79
CA VAL A 95 0.60 13.76 -12.40
C VAL A 95 0.66 12.50 -11.55
N THR A 96 0.15 11.37 -12.04
CA THR A 96 0.22 10.09 -11.32
C THR A 96 1.67 9.64 -11.08
N SER A 97 2.56 9.87 -12.05
CA SER A 97 4.00 9.61 -11.89
C SER A 97 4.62 10.47 -10.80
N ILE A 98 4.34 11.78 -10.80
CA ILE A 98 4.83 12.72 -9.79
C ILE A 98 4.36 12.31 -8.39
N PHE A 99 3.08 11.97 -8.24
CA PHE A 99 2.53 11.51 -6.96
C PHE A 99 3.12 10.17 -6.51
N SER A 100 3.46 9.29 -7.46
CA SER A 100 4.15 8.03 -7.17
C SER A 100 5.55 8.27 -6.60
N LEU A 101 6.27 9.27 -7.11
CA LEU A 101 7.57 9.68 -6.59
C LEU A 101 7.50 10.34 -5.20
N CYS A 102 6.33 10.85 -4.79
CA CYS A 102 6.17 11.42 -3.44
C CYS A 102 6.19 10.34 -2.33
N LYS A 103 6.00 9.05 -2.65
CA LYS A 103 6.10 7.99 -1.64
C LYS A 103 7.56 7.84 -1.22
N SER A 104 7.84 7.96 0.08
CA SER A 104 9.20 7.92 0.64
C SER A 104 9.99 6.68 0.23
N ASP A 105 9.34 5.50 0.19
CA ASP A 105 9.94 4.24 -0.26
C ASP A 105 10.44 4.33 -1.72
N ILE A 106 9.58 4.84 -2.61
CA ILE A 106 9.88 5.00 -4.04
C ILE A 106 10.93 6.09 -4.21
N ARG A 107 10.79 7.22 -3.51
CA ARG A 107 11.75 8.33 -3.55
C ARG A 107 13.15 7.88 -3.16
N GLN A 108 13.28 7.07 -2.11
CA GLN A 108 14.58 6.53 -1.69
C GLN A 108 15.17 5.60 -2.76
N ALA A 109 14.36 4.73 -3.35
CA ALA A 109 14.82 3.85 -4.44
C ALA A 109 15.22 4.65 -5.69
N THR A 110 14.40 5.62 -6.11
CA THR A 110 14.68 6.50 -7.24
C THR A 110 15.92 7.34 -7.00
N MET A 111 16.11 7.91 -5.80
CA MET A 111 17.33 8.64 -5.46
C MET A 111 18.56 7.74 -5.43
N ALA A 112 18.45 6.49 -4.96
CA ALA A 112 19.55 5.53 -5.01
C ALA A 112 19.98 5.22 -6.46
N LEU A 113 19.00 5.10 -7.38
CA LEU A 113 19.25 4.90 -8.80
C LEU A 113 19.85 6.15 -9.47
N LEU A 114 19.28 7.33 -9.21
CA LEU A 114 19.71 8.60 -9.82
C LEU A 114 21.07 9.07 -9.32
N CYS A 115 21.39 8.86 -8.05
CA CYS A 115 22.68 9.25 -7.48
C CYS A 115 23.80 8.26 -7.80
N CYS A 116 23.59 7.29 -8.71
CA CYS A 116 24.55 6.24 -9.04
C CYS A 116 25.16 5.59 -7.79
N GLN A 117 24.39 5.48 -6.70
CA GLN A 117 24.77 4.63 -5.60
C GLN A 117 24.56 3.21 -6.09
N VAL A 118 25.57 2.71 -6.81
CA VAL A 118 25.83 1.28 -7.00
C VAL A 118 26.00 0.74 -5.59
N ARG A 119 24.87 0.45 -4.96
CA ARG A 119 24.81 -0.30 -3.73
C ARG A 119 25.40 -1.63 -4.14
N GLN A 120 26.64 -1.87 -3.76
CA GLN A 120 27.25 -3.18 -3.90
C GLN A 120 26.43 -4.12 -3.03
N VAL A 121 25.36 -4.68 -3.60
CA VAL A 121 24.67 -5.87 -3.09
C VAL A 121 25.52 -7.08 -3.47
N ASN A 122 26.83 -6.96 -3.31
CA ASN A 122 27.80 -8.04 -3.45
C ASN A 122 28.20 -8.38 -2.03
N GLY A 123 27.72 -9.51 -1.49
CA GLY A 123 28.38 -10.11 -0.32
C GLY A 123 27.51 -10.76 0.75
N GLU A 124 26.18 -10.84 0.62
CA GLU A 124 25.36 -11.46 1.69
C GLU A 124 24.33 -12.48 1.19
N PHE A 125 24.59 -13.10 0.04
CA PHE A 125 23.89 -14.32 -0.38
C PHE A 125 24.78 -15.58 -0.31
N ASP A 126 26.11 -15.42 -0.29
CA ASP A 126 27.03 -16.58 -0.25
C ASP A 126 27.29 -17.12 1.16
N ASN A 127 26.94 -16.39 2.23
CA ASN A 127 27.14 -16.87 3.60
C ASN A 127 25.93 -17.61 4.20
N SER A 128 24.77 -17.66 3.52
CA SER A 128 23.59 -18.38 4.04
C SER A 128 23.54 -19.86 3.65
N MET A 129 24.45 -20.35 2.80
CA MET A 129 24.44 -21.74 2.33
C MET A 129 25.53 -22.63 2.95
N ASN A 130 26.36 -22.11 3.86
CA ASN A 130 27.36 -22.88 4.62
C ASN A 130 27.03 -23.04 6.13
N GLY A 131 25.82 -22.66 6.57
CA GLY A 131 25.45 -22.58 7.99
C GLY A 131 24.81 -23.81 8.63
N THR A 132 24.64 -24.94 7.93
CA THR A 132 24.08 -26.18 8.51
C THR A 132 25.14 -27.12 9.12
N SER A 133 26.37 -26.64 9.38
CA SER A 133 27.37 -27.44 10.10
C SER A 133 28.30 -26.60 10.96
N ARG A 134 27.85 -26.21 12.15
CA ARG A 134 28.64 -26.41 13.39
C ARG A 134 27.89 -25.99 14.66
N ARG A 135 27.66 -27.01 15.47
CA ARG A 135 27.46 -26.98 16.91
C ARG A 135 28.76 -26.49 17.60
N GLN A 136 28.70 -25.42 18.40
CA GLN A 136 29.60 -25.09 19.52
C GLN A 136 29.09 -23.75 20.11
N ARG A 137 28.45 -23.68 21.28
CA ARG A 137 28.97 -23.92 22.64
C ARG A 137 30.29 -23.18 22.87
N ILE A 138 30.29 -22.31 23.90
CA ILE A 138 31.42 -21.72 24.64
C ILE A 138 31.48 -20.18 24.52
N SER A 139 30.92 -19.56 25.56
CA SER A 139 31.53 -18.50 26.38
C SER A 139 32.89 -17.98 25.92
N GLN A 140 32.97 -16.70 25.55
CA GLN A 140 34.09 -15.87 26.03
C GLN A 140 33.79 -14.39 25.85
N ASP A 141 33.71 -13.72 27.00
CA ASP A 141 34.01 -12.30 27.16
C ASP A 141 35.23 -11.90 26.33
N HIS A 142 35.12 -10.81 25.58
CA HIS A 142 36.20 -9.84 25.49
C HIS A 142 35.68 -8.51 24.93
N ASN A 143 35.85 -7.47 25.75
CA ASN A 143 35.80 -6.07 25.40
C ASN A 143 36.61 -5.78 24.13
N VAL A 144 35.95 -5.34 23.06
CA VAL A 144 36.58 -4.52 22.02
C VAL A 144 35.67 -3.34 21.71
N LEU A 145 36.19 -2.18 22.11
CA LEU A 145 35.74 -0.83 21.83
C LEU A 145 35.56 -0.54 20.33
N HIS A 146 34.64 0.37 20.06
CA HIS A 146 34.50 1.16 18.83
C HIS A 146 34.15 0.41 17.54
N ASN A 147 32.86 0.39 17.21
CA ASN A 147 32.44 1.05 15.98
C ASN A 147 30.96 1.43 16.00
N ASN A 148 30.71 2.74 16.00
CA ASN A 148 29.42 3.33 15.66
C ASN A 148 29.15 3.05 14.17
N ARG A 149 28.64 1.87 13.83
CA ARG A 149 27.86 1.68 12.61
C ARG A 149 26.42 1.52 12.99
N CYS A 150 25.66 2.56 12.67
CA CYS A 150 24.22 2.56 12.61
C CYS A 150 23.79 1.52 11.55
N SER A 151 23.66 0.26 11.96
CA SER A 151 23.05 -0.79 11.16
C SER A 151 21.54 -0.56 11.17
N SER A 152 21.10 0.29 10.25
CA SER A 152 19.71 0.37 9.84
C SER A 152 19.30 -0.99 9.27
N GLY A 153 18.73 -1.83 10.13
CA GLY A 153 18.18 -3.13 9.81
C GLY A 153 17.15 -3.01 8.69
N SER A 154 17.59 -3.38 7.49
CA SER A 154 16.78 -3.42 6.27
C SER A 154 15.75 -4.56 6.38
N THR A 155 14.54 -4.22 6.85
CA THR A 155 13.34 -5.06 6.83
C THR A 155 12.77 -5.32 5.42
N SER A 156 13.53 -5.00 4.36
CA SER A 156 13.11 -5.08 2.95
C SER A 156 13.01 -6.53 2.41
N LYS A 157 13.80 -7.48 2.92
CA LYS A 157 13.77 -8.88 2.43
C LYS A 157 12.49 -9.66 2.79
N ARG A 158 11.58 -9.08 3.58
CA ARG A 158 10.29 -9.71 3.94
C ARG A 158 9.15 -9.38 2.96
N TRP A 159 9.31 -8.38 2.09
CA TRP A 159 8.24 -7.92 1.20
C TRP A 159 8.18 -8.67 -0.14
N SER A 160 9.31 -9.13 -0.67
CA SER A 160 9.35 -9.96 -1.89
C SER A 160 8.71 -11.34 -1.68
N SER A 161 8.84 -11.93 -0.49
CA SER A 161 8.15 -13.17 -0.15
C SER A 161 6.66 -12.99 0.14
N LEU A 162 6.23 -11.81 0.61
CA LEU A 162 4.82 -11.46 0.79
C LEU A 162 4.10 -11.20 -0.54
N TRP A 163 4.75 -10.52 -1.50
CA TRP A 163 4.18 -10.30 -2.84
C TRP A 163 3.99 -11.61 -3.61
N LEU A 164 4.95 -12.54 -3.53
CA LEU A 164 4.82 -13.88 -4.12
C LEU A 164 3.75 -14.74 -3.44
N ARG A 165 3.46 -14.52 -2.14
CA ARG A 165 2.34 -15.17 -1.44
C ARG A 165 0.98 -14.54 -1.74
N PHE A 166 0.93 -13.24 -1.99
CA PHE A 166 -0.30 -12.53 -2.35
C PHE A 166 -0.72 -12.83 -3.79
N SER A 167 0.21 -12.89 -4.75
CA SER A 167 -0.09 -13.31 -6.14
C SER A 167 -0.55 -14.76 -6.24
N ARG A 168 -0.10 -15.65 -5.36
CA ARG A 168 -0.51 -17.07 -5.38
C ARG A 168 -1.90 -17.30 -4.76
N LYS A 169 -2.42 -16.35 -3.98
CA LYS A 169 -3.77 -16.45 -3.37
C LYS A 169 -4.89 -15.92 -4.27
N ALA A 170 -4.55 -15.19 -5.34
CA ALA A 170 -5.51 -14.65 -6.32
C ALA A 170 -5.84 -15.63 -7.46
N THR A 171 -5.31 -16.85 -7.44
CA THR A 171 -5.51 -17.89 -8.47
C THR A 171 -6.12 -19.17 -7.91
N LEU A 172 -6.79 -19.10 -6.76
CA LEU A 172 -7.62 -20.23 -6.33
C LEU A 172 -8.94 -20.17 -7.12
N PRO A 173 -9.31 -21.25 -7.84
CA PRO A 173 -10.63 -21.36 -8.44
C PRO A 173 -11.69 -21.24 -7.33
N GLU A 174 -12.78 -20.53 -7.61
CA GLU A 174 -14.01 -20.60 -6.83
C GLU A 174 -14.35 -22.08 -6.63
N GLU A 175 -14.19 -22.59 -5.42
CA GLU A 175 -14.92 -23.80 -5.02
C GLU A 175 -16.39 -23.40 -4.90
N GLU A 176 -17.17 -23.97 -5.81
CA GLU A 176 -18.62 -23.94 -5.82
C GLU A 176 -19.14 -24.49 -4.47
N PRO A 177 -20.05 -23.78 -3.77
CA PRO A 177 -20.59 -24.26 -2.50
C PRO A 177 -21.47 -25.49 -2.74
N THR A 178 -20.92 -26.67 -2.45
CA THR A 178 -21.69 -27.91 -2.35
C THR A 178 -22.68 -27.77 -1.20
N ILE A 179 -23.97 -27.67 -1.54
CA ILE A 179 -25.08 -27.72 -0.59
C ILE A 179 -25.15 -29.16 -0.07
N ASP A 180 -24.56 -29.40 1.10
CA ASP A 180 -24.69 -30.66 1.82
C ASP A 180 -25.97 -30.62 2.66
N ASN A 181 -27.03 -31.25 2.14
CA ASN A 181 -28.26 -31.51 2.87
C ASN A 181 -28.03 -32.70 3.81
N GLY A 182 -27.38 -32.44 4.93
CA GLY A 182 -27.20 -33.40 6.02
C GLY A 182 -28.19 -33.15 7.15
N GLU A 183 -29.34 -33.85 7.10
CA GLU A 183 -30.17 -34.10 8.28
C GLU A 183 -29.33 -34.84 9.34
N GLY A 184 -29.22 -34.25 10.53
CA GLY A 184 -28.42 -34.79 11.62
C GLY A 184 -28.87 -34.25 12.97
N VAL A 185 -29.97 -34.81 13.47
CA VAL A 185 -30.42 -34.73 14.86
C VAL A 185 -29.28 -35.16 15.80
N GLY A 186 -28.92 -34.31 16.76
CA GLY A 186 -27.89 -34.62 17.75
C GLY A 186 -27.84 -33.59 18.88
N THR A 187 -28.60 -33.89 19.93
CA THR A 187 -28.38 -33.60 21.37
C THR A 187 -27.46 -32.44 21.77
N LEU A 188 -28.12 -31.47 22.40
CA LEU A 188 -27.59 -30.38 23.22
C LEU A 188 -26.90 -30.97 24.48
N GLU A 189 -25.56 -30.98 24.50
CA GLU A 189 -24.79 -31.13 25.74
C GLU A 189 -24.14 -29.80 26.10
N ASP A 190 -24.48 -29.34 27.30
CA ASP A 190 -23.91 -28.20 27.99
C ASP A 190 -22.42 -28.41 28.26
N GLY A 191 -21.59 -27.51 27.75
CA GLY A 191 -20.13 -27.52 27.97
C GLY A 191 -19.60 -26.11 28.15
N ALA A 192 -19.61 -25.65 29.41
CA ALA A 192 -19.03 -24.39 29.85
C ALA A 192 -17.56 -24.27 29.38
N MET A 193 -17.25 -23.24 28.57
CA MET A 193 -15.88 -22.90 28.22
C MET A 193 -15.48 -21.58 28.87
N GLU A 194 -14.63 -21.76 29.86
CA GLU A 194 -13.85 -20.84 30.67
C GLU A 194 -13.31 -19.63 29.87
N THR A 195 -13.79 -18.43 30.20
CA THR A 195 -13.18 -17.16 29.81
C THR A 195 -11.84 -16.99 30.55
N LYS A 196 -10.73 -17.26 29.87
CA LYS A 196 -9.39 -16.96 30.36
C LYS A 196 -9.09 -15.48 30.12
N ILE A 197 -9.27 -14.70 31.18
CA ILE A 197 -8.86 -13.30 31.32
C ILE A 197 -7.33 -13.25 31.33
N CYS A 198 -6.71 -12.68 30.30
CA CYS A 198 -5.30 -12.28 30.37
C CYS A 198 -5.24 -10.84 30.90
N ASN A 199 -5.16 -10.71 32.22
CA ASN A 199 -4.69 -9.49 32.88
C ASN A 199 -3.17 -9.41 32.68
N GLY A 200 -2.73 -8.56 31.75
CA GLY A 200 -1.35 -8.12 31.65
C GLY A 200 -1.13 -6.90 32.52
N ASN A 201 -0.94 -7.13 33.82
CA ASN A 201 -0.30 -6.17 34.72
C ASN A 201 1.20 -6.48 34.71
N ASP A 202 1.98 -5.74 33.94
CA ASP A 202 3.44 -5.63 34.06
C ASP A 202 3.82 -4.26 33.46
N ALA A 203 4.70 -3.45 34.01
CA ALA A 203 5.31 -3.34 35.32
C ALA A 203 5.87 -1.92 35.30
N ASP A 204 5.57 -1.16 36.34
CA ASP A 204 6.18 0.12 36.61
C ASP A 204 7.68 -0.09 36.82
N GLY A 205 8.49 0.65 36.06
CA GLY A 205 9.95 0.64 36.13
C GLY A 205 10.46 2.04 36.44
N GLU A 206 10.67 2.25 37.74
CA GLU A 206 11.35 3.35 38.43
C GLU A 206 12.62 3.90 37.73
N ASP A 207 12.70 5.23 37.76
CA ASP A 207 13.76 6.07 38.35
C ASP A 207 15.22 6.02 37.86
N GLY A 208 15.74 7.24 37.61
CA GLY A 208 17.16 7.57 37.46
C GLY A 208 17.31 8.94 36.81
N ASN A 209 17.06 10.05 37.51
CA ASN A 209 18.00 10.81 38.32
C ASN A 209 19.31 11.21 37.61
N ALA A 210 19.65 12.49 37.80
CA ALA A 210 20.99 13.05 37.90
C ALA A 210 21.52 13.95 36.76
N THR A 211 21.42 15.25 37.03
CA THR A 211 22.57 16.19 37.17
C THR A 211 23.22 16.82 35.92
N LYS A 212 23.12 18.17 35.90
CA LYS A 212 24.26 19.11 36.02
C LYS A 212 25.16 19.28 34.79
N SER A 213 25.15 20.48 34.20
CA SER A 213 26.33 21.37 34.14
C SER A 213 26.06 22.55 33.18
N GLU A 214 25.46 23.63 33.70
CA GLU A 214 25.46 24.93 33.02
C GLU A 214 26.72 25.68 33.46
N ARG A 215 27.64 25.86 32.52
CA ARG A 215 28.93 26.55 32.73
C ARG A 215 28.73 28.01 32.37
N VAL A 216 28.81 28.87 33.39
CA VAL A 216 29.03 30.31 33.26
C VAL A 216 30.39 30.53 32.59
N GLY A 217 30.43 31.35 31.54
CA GLY A 217 31.65 31.82 30.91
C GLY A 217 31.50 33.30 30.57
N SER A 218 31.93 34.16 31.50
CA SER A 218 32.17 35.58 31.27
C SER A 218 33.46 35.76 30.48
N GLY A 219 33.39 36.60 29.45
CA GLY A 219 34.50 37.22 28.73
C GLY A 219 34.04 38.57 28.25
#